data_AF-D8F3D6-F1
#
_entry.id   AF-D8F3D6-F1
#
_cell.length_a   1.000
_cell.length_b   1.000
_cell.length_c   1.000
_cell.angle_alpha   90.00
_cell.angle_beta   90.00
_cell.angle_gamma   90.00
#
_symmetry.space_group_name_H-M   'P 1'
#
loop_
_entity.id
_entity.type
_entity.pdbx_description
1 polymer ?
#
loop_
_entity_poly.entity_id
_entity_poly.type
_entity_poly.pdbx_seq_one_letter_code
_entity_poly.pdbx_strand_id
1 'polypeptide(L)'
;MNILVDCGTCQGRDTAVAMDRWPVRPADMDFLFLTHAHIDHIGRVPELIQKGFQGEIITTHPTRALVIPMLTDAMGFAHMGPDAVDRMAARIDDL
;
A
#
# COMPACT_ATOMS: atom_id res chain seq x y z
N MET A 1 8.62 0.79 -18.06
CA MET A 1 8.80 1.41 -16.75
C MET A 1 7.46 1.97 -16.29
N ASN A 2 6.89 1.38 -15.26
CA ASN A 2 5.59 1.71 -14.70
C ASN A 2 5.78 2.16 -13.25
N ILE A 3 5.37 3.40 -12.96
CA ILE A 3 5.51 4.02 -11.64
C ILE A 3 4.12 4.33 -11.11
N LEU A 4 3.84 3.85 -9.89
CA LEU A 4 2.65 4.20 -9.14
C LEU A 4 3.01 5.28 -8.11
N VAL A 5 2.19 6.34 -8.02
CA VAL A 5 2.33 7.36 -6.98
C VAL A 5 1.12 7.25 -6.06
N ASP A 6 1.39 6.89 -4.81
CA ASP A 6 0.41 6.57 -3.78
C ASP A 6 -0.54 5.42 -4.13
N CYS A 7 -1.04 4.75 -3.09
CA CYS A 7 -1.97 3.64 -3.19
C CYS A 7 -2.81 3.59 -1.92
N GLY A 8 -3.76 4.52 -1.80
CA GLY A 8 -4.56 4.65 -0.59
C GLY A 8 -6.05 4.39 -0.76
N THR A 9 -6.74 4.40 0.38
CA THR A 9 -8.16 4.04 0.45
C THR A 9 -9.05 5.23 0.11
N CYS A 10 -10.16 4.97 -0.57
CA CYS A 10 -11.21 5.97 -0.74
C CYS A 10 -11.88 6.26 0.61
N GLN A 11 -12.19 7.53 0.85
CA GLN A 11 -12.81 7.99 2.10
C GLN A 11 -14.26 8.39 1.86
N GLY A 12 -15.09 8.31 2.91
CA GLY A 12 -16.49 8.73 2.84
C GLY A 12 -17.35 7.84 1.92
N ARG A 13 -17.92 8.43 0.86
CA ARG A 13 -18.82 7.75 -0.08
C ARG A 13 -18.15 7.31 -1.39
N ASP A 14 -16.86 7.60 -1.53
CA ASP A 14 -16.13 7.30 -2.75
C ASP A 14 -15.84 5.81 -2.86
N THR A 15 -15.95 5.28 -4.07
CA THR A 15 -15.68 3.87 -4.35
C THR A 15 -14.36 3.72 -5.09
N ALA A 16 -13.49 2.86 -4.57
CA ALA A 16 -12.24 2.52 -5.23
C ALA A 16 -12.48 1.75 -6.53
N VAL A 17 -11.70 2.08 -7.56
CA VAL A 17 -11.61 1.25 -8.76
C VAL A 17 -10.84 -0.03 -8.40
N ALA A 18 -11.45 -1.18 -8.69
CA ALA A 18 -10.81 -2.49 -8.53
C ALA A 18 -9.49 -2.54 -9.31
N MET A 19 -8.41 -3.04 -8.70
CA MET A 19 -7.07 -3.06 -9.31
C MET A 19 -7.02 -3.85 -10.62
N ASP A 20 -7.90 -4.83 -10.80
CA ASP A 20 -8.01 -5.62 -12.03
C ASP A 20 -8.51 -4.78 -13.24
N ARG A 21 -9.03 -3.57 -12.98
CA ARG A 21 -9.45 -2.60 -14.01
C ARG A 21 -8.44 -1.48 -14.24
N TRP A 22 -7.29 -1.50 -13.55
CA TRP A 22 -6.24 -0.51 -13.76
C TRP A 22 -5.59 -0.67 -15.14
N PRO A 23 -5.05 0.42 -15.72
CA PRO A 23 -4.37 0.35 -17.02
C PRO A 23 -3.08 -0.48 -16.99
N VAL A 24 -2.51 -0.68 -15.80
CA VAL A 24 -1.32 -1.50 -15.56
C VAL A 24 -1.62 -2.42 -14.38
N ARG A 25 -1.29 -3.71 -14.53
CA ARG A 25 -1.53 -4.70 -13.47
C ARG A 25 -0.54 -4.47 -12.32
N PRO A 26 -0.94 -4.71 -11.06
CA PRO A 26 -0.02 -4.57 -9.92
C PRO A 26 1.31 -5.31 -10.08
N ALA A 27 1.29 -6.51 -10.66
CA ALA A 27 2.49 -7.31 -10.91
C ALA A 27 3.45 -6.74 -11.97
N ASP A 28 2.99 -5.82 -12.83
CA ASP A 28 3.81 -5.19 -13.87
C ASP A 28 4.36 -3.81 -13.44
N MET A 29 4.14 -3.39 -12.20
CA MET A 29 4.64 -2.12 -11.67
C MET A 29 6.07 -2.26 -11.16
N ASP A 30 6.94 -1.35 -11.58
CA ASP A 30 8.35 -1.36 -11.21
C ASP A 30 8.60 -0.63 -9.88
N PHE A 31 7.87 0.48 -9.64
CA PHE A 31 8.05 1.33 -8.46
C PHE A 31 6.73 1.81 -7.87
N LEU A 32 6.70 1.93 -6.55
CA LEU A 32 5.67 2.65 -5.79
C LEU A 32 6.33 3.81 -5.04
N PHE A 33 5.90 5.03 -5.30
CA PHE A 33 6.33 6.20 -4.55
C PHE A 33 5.25 6.59 -3.54
N LEU A 34 5.58 6.57 -2.24
CA LEU A 34 4.68 7.01 -1.17
C LEU A 34 5.04 8.43 -0.75
N THR A 35 4.12 9.37 -0.95
CA THR A 35 4.33 10.78 -0.65
C THR A 35 4.35 11.05 0.85
N HIS A 36 3.43 10.43 1.61
CA HIS A 36 3.33 10.52 3.06
C HIS A 36 2.46 9.39 3.64
N ALA A 37 2.38 9.30 4.97
CA ALA A 37 1.82 8.14 5.69
C ALA A 37 0.31 8.20 5.98
N HIS A 38 -0.45 9.11 5.36
CA HIS A 38 -1.90 9.10 5.56
C HIS A 38 -2.57 7.92 4.84
N ILE A 39 -3.66 7.41 5.41
CA ILE A 39 -4.35 6.18 4.98
C ILE A 39 -5.00 6.30 3.58
N ASP A 40 -5.36 7.51 3.18
CA ASP A 40 -5.80 7.84 1.82
C ASP A 40 -4.65 7.85 0.79
N HIS A 41 -3.39 7.71 1.24
CA HIS A 41 -2.21 7.51 0.39
C HIS A 41 -1.57 6.11 0.51
N ILE A 42 -1.72 5.42 1.64
CA ILE A 42 -1.05 4.12 1.88
C ILE A 42 -2.00 2.94 2.08
N GLY A 43 -3.28 3.20 2.35
CA GLY A 43 -4.23 2.20 2.84
C GLY A 43 -4.51 1.02 1.90
N ARG A 44 -4.19 1.11 0.60
CA ARG A 44 -4.36 0.01 -0.37
C ARG A 44 -3.05 -0.68 -0.75
N VAL A 45 -1.92 -0.28 -0.17
CA VAL A 45 -0.63 -0.98 -0.34
C VAL A 45 -0.73 -2.48 0.03
N PRO A 46 -1.45 -2.91 1.09
CA PRO A 46 -1.61 -4.34 1.35
C PRO A 46 -2.31 -5.10 0.21
N GLU A 47 -3.38 -4.51 -0.35
CA GLU A 47 -4.12 -5.07 -1.50
C GLU A 47 -3.20 -5.15 -2.73
N LEU A 48 -2.39 -4.11 -2.97
CA LEU A 48 -1.44 -4.05 -4.08
C LEU A 48 -0.42 -5.20 -4.02
N ILE A 49 0.12 -5.46 -2.83
CA ILE A 49 1.07 -6.57 -2.59
C ILE A 49 0.38 -7.92 -2.78
N GLN A 50 -0.83 -8.11 -2.25
CA GLN A 50 -1.62 -9.33 -2.43
C GLN A 50 -1.96 -9.58 -3.91
N LYS A 51 -2.14 -8.52 -4.71
CA LYS A 51 -2.36 -8.57 -6.15
C LYS A 51 -1.09 -8.75 -6.98
N GLY A 52 0.06 -9.00 -6.33
CA GLY A 52 1.27 -9.47 -6.99
C GLY A 52 2.31 -8.40 -7.27
N PHE A 53 2.17 -7.18 -6.75
CA PHE A 53 3.24 -6.17 -6.83
C PHE A 53 4.55 -6.70 -6.26
N GLN A 54 5.65 -6.62 -7.01
CA GLN A 54 7.00 -7.02 -6.57
C GLN A 54 8.03 -5.88 -6.71
N GLY A 55 7.61 -4.70 -7.13
CA GLY A 55 8.47 -3.54 -7.31
C GLY A 55 9.01 -2.94 -6.02
N GLU A 56 9.86 -1.93 -6.18
CA GLU A 56 10.49 -1.20 -5.07
C GLU A 56 9.56 -0.11 -4.53
N ILE A 57 9.52 0.06 -3.20
CA ILE A 57 8.75 1.12 -2.53
C ILE A 57 9.72 2.24 -2.11
N ILE A 58 9.53 3.42 -2.67
CA ILE A 58 10.37 4.59 -2.39
C ILE A 58 9.58 5.56 -1.52
N THR A 59 10.17 5.97 -0.40
CA THR A 59 9.57 6.96 0.48
C THR A 59 10.61 7.67 1.35
N THR A 60 10.16 8.64 2.16
CA THR A 60 11.01 9.34 3.12
C THR A 60 11.13 8.57 4.44
N HIS A 61 12.24 8.75 5.16
CA HIS A 61 12.46 8.12 6.47
C HIS A 61 11.28 8.29 7.46
N PRO A 62 10.68 9.49 7.61
CA PRO A 62 9.53 9.65 8.50
C PRO A 62 8.30 8.88 8.04
N THR A 63 8.06 8.80 6.73
CA THR A 63 6.93 8.06 6.18
C THR A 63 7.11 6.58 6.41
N ARG A 64 8.29 6.02 6.14
CA ARG A 64 8.62 4.62 6.42
C ARG A 64 8.32 4.24 7.89
N ALA A 65 8.73 5.08 8.83
CA ALA A 65 8.50 4.85 10.26
C ALA A 65 7.01 4.85 10.66
N LEU A 66 6.14 5.53 9.88
CA LEU A 66 4.72 5.68 10.19
C LEU A 66 3.81 4.74 9.39
N VAL A 67 4.26 4.23 8.25
CA VAL A 67 3.44 3.39 7.37
C VAL A 67 2.90 2.16 8.11
N ILE A 68 3.74 1.40 8.82
CA ILE A 68 3.31 0.20 9.54
C ILE A 68 2.38 0.53 10.72
N PRO A 69 2.68 1.49 11.62
CA PRO A 69 1.75 1.89 12.68
C PRO A 69 0.38 2.33 12.15
N MET A 70 0.37 3.17 11.09
CA MET A 70 -0.88 3.67 10.51
C MET A 70 -1.69 2.55 9.87
N LEU A 71 -1.04 1.68 9.11
CA LEU A 71 -1.70 0.54 8.48
C LEU A 71 -2.21 -0.47 9.52
N THR A 72 -1.47 -0.71 10.60
CA THR A 72 -1.91 -1.56 11.71
C THR A 72 -3.16 -1.01 12.38
N ASP A 73 -3.18 0.29 12.68
CA ASP A 73 -4.34 0.95 13.29
C ASP A 73 -5.57 0.85 12.37
N ALA A 74 -5.42 1.24 11.10
CA ALA A 74 -6.51 1.19 10.13
C ALA A 74 -7.03 -0.23 9.86
N MET A 75 -6.15 -1.23 9.77
CA MET A 75 -6.55 -2.63 9.52
C MET A 75 -7.12 -3.31 10.76
N GLY A 76 -6.77 -2.87 11.97
CA GLY A 76 -7.40 -3.32 13.21
C GLY A 76 -8.91 -3.12 13.21
N PHE A 77 -9.41 -2.11 12.49
CA PHE A 77 -10.84 -1.87 12.28
C PHE A 77 -11.45 -2.63 11.08
N ALA A 78 -10.63 -3.19 10.19
CA ALA A 78 -11.06 -3.80 8.92
C ALA A 78 -11.19 -5.35 8.97
N HIS A 79 -11.01 -5.99 10.14
CA HIS A 79 -11.05 -7.45 10.31
C HIS A 79 -10.07 -8.24 9.43
N MET A 80 -8.98 -7.62 8.96
CA MET A 80 -7.91 -8.30 8.24
C MET A 80 -6.94 -8.94 9.24
N GLY A 81 -6.61 -10.22 9.04
CA GLY A 81 -5.76 -10.98 9.96
C GLY A 81 -4.32 -10.43 10.04
N PRO A 82 -3.65 -10.55 11.21
CA PRO A 82 -2.31 -10.02 11.46
C PRO A 82 -1.26 -10.42 10.40
N ASP A 83 -1.39 -11.62 9.82
CA ASP A 83 -0.50 -12.16 8.79
C ASP A 83 -0.36 -11.27 7.53
N ALA A 84 -1.37 -10.46 7.19
CA ALA A 84 -1.30 -9.55 6.06
C ALA A 84 -0.41 -8.34 6.35
N VAL A 85 -0.40 -7.88 7.61
CA VAL A 85 0.41 -6.77 8.08
C VAL A 85 1.88 -7.19 8.18
N ASP A 86 2.12 -8.38 8.73
CA ASP A 86 3.48 -8.91 8.92
C ASP A 86 4.22 -9.14 7.60
N ARG A 87 3.52 -9.65 6.58
CA ARG A 87 4.09 -9.79 5.21
C ARG A 87 4.43 -8.46 4.57
N MET A 88 3.70 -7.40 4.91
CA MET A 88 3.95 -6.06 4.40
C MET A 88 5.09 -5.38 5.16
N ALA A 89 5.15 -5.55 6.48
CA ALA A 89 6.27 -5.11 7.31
C ALA A 89 7.59 -5.70 6.83
N ALA A 90 7.64 -7.01 6.56
CA ALA A 90 8.84 -7.66 6.02
C ALA A 90 9.34 -7.02 4.72
N ARG A 91 8.43 -6.59 3.83
CA ARG A 91 8.80 -5.97 2.55
C ARG A 91 9.17 -4.50 2.64
N ILE A 92 8.72 -3.80 3.68
CA ILE A 92 9.06 -2.39 3.92
C ILE A 92 10.35 -2.30 4.76
N ASP A 93 10.62 -3.28 5.62
CA ASP A 93 11.80 -3.32 6.47
C ASP A 93 13.05 -3.85 5.76
N ASP A 94 12.90 -4.67 4.71
CA ASP A 94 14.02 -5.11 3.84
C ASP A 94 14.44 -4.06 2.77
N LEU A 95 13.77 -2.91 2.72
CA LEU A 95 14.17 -1.72 1.95
C LEU A 95 15.04 -0.76 2.79
#